data_AF-A0A5C6L5Q1-F1
#
_entry.id   AF-A0A5C6L5Q1-F1
#
_cell.length_a   1.000
_cell.length_b   1.000
_cell.length_c   1.000
_cell.angle_alpha   90.00
_cell.angle_beta   90.00
_cell.angle_gamma   90.00
#
_symmetry.space_group_name_H-M   'P 1'
#
loop_
_entity.id
_entity.type
_entity.pdbx_description
1 polymer ?
#
loop_
_entity_poly.entity_id
_entity_poly.type
_entity_poly.pdbx_seq_one_letter_code
_entity_poly.pdbx_strand_id
1 'polypeptide(L)'
;MSLFSMNQIPDWYYVSLINSELISLYVDNFVNNTSHFQINDARQLPIVIPNLKILNKIEQLCKEAICLKKDSFSSLVDRTTAEEKLLALQRDLDYYVQAELYGI
;
A
#
# COMPACT_ATOMS: atom_id res chain seq x y z
N MET A 1 10.57 -14.62 -4.61
CA MET A 1 10.19 -13.78 -5.76
C MET A 1 10.86 -12.43 -5.57
N SER A 2 11.51 -11.89 -6.60
CA SER A 2 12.10 -10.54 -6.56
C SER A 2 11.33 -9.66 -7.54
N LEU A 3 10.88 -8.49 -7.09
CA LEU A 3 10.23 -7.46 -7.90
C LEU A 3 11.27 -6.38 -8.14
N PHE A 4 11.70 -6.20 -9.38
CA PHE A 4 12.68 -5.19 -9.77
C PHE A 4 11.95 -4.12 -10.58
N SER A 5 12.02 -2.86 -10.15
CA SER A 5 11.43 -1.77 -10.92
C SER A 5 12.28 -1.50 -12.17
N MET A 6 11.62 -1.37 -13.32
CA MET A 6 12.26 -0.90 -14.57
C MET A 6 12.20 0.63 -14.70
N ASN A 7 11.48 1.29 -13.80
CA ASN A 7 11.24 2.73 -13.77
C ASN A 7 11.82 3.32 -12.49
N GLN A 8 12.04 4.65 -12.46
CA GLN A 8 12.52 5.35 -11.26
C GLN A 8 11.46 5.49 -10.14
N ILE A 9 10.46 4.61 -10.12
CA ILE A 9 9.44 4.56 -9.09
C ILE A 9 9.98 3.69 -7.95
N PRO A 10 9.95 4.18 -6.70
CA PRO A 10 10.52 3.47 -5.58
C PRO A 10 9.70 2.24 -5.18
N ASP A 11 10.37 1.20 -4.69
CA ASP A 11 9.74 -0.08 -4.32
C ASP A 11 8.62 0.08 -3.28
N TRP A 12 8.79 0.99 -2.32
CA TRP A 12 7.79 1.26 -1.29
C TRP A 12 6.45 1.72 -1.87
N TYR A 13 6.44 2.36 -3.05
CA TYR A 13 5.21 2.80 -3.70
C TYR A 13 4.38 1.62 -4.16
N TYR A 14 5.01 0.62 -4.78
CA TYR A 14 4.34 -0.61 -5.18
C TYR A 14 3.79 -1.36 -3.96
N VAL A 15 4.57 -1.41 -2.87
CA VAL A 15 4.11 -2.00 -1.61
C VAL A 15 2.89 -1.26 -1.07
N SER A 16 2.89 0.07 -1.05
CA SER A 16 1.74 0.88 -0.63
C SER A 16 0.51 0.61 -1.50
N LEU A 17 0.66 0.53 -2.82
CA LEU A 17 -0.45 0.22 -3.72
C LEU A 17 -1.04 -1.16 -3.47
N ILE A 18 -0.20 -2.19 -3.36
CA ILE A 18 -0.64 -3.58 -3.13
C ILE A 18 -1.38 -3.70 -1.79
N ASN A 19 -1.05 -2.88 -0.80
CA ASN A 19 -1.75 -2.85 0.50
C ASN A 19 -3.04 -2.01 0.49
N SER A 20 -3.40 -1.36 -0.61
CA SER A 20 -4.65 -0.61 -0.70
C SER A 20 -5.86 -1.52 -0.96
N GLU A 21 -7.01 -1.13 -0.41
CA GLU A 21 -8.28 -1.83 -0.60
C GLU A 21 -8.65 -1.93 -2.08
N LEU A 22 -8.44 -0.85 -2.85
CA LEU A 22 -8.75 -0.81 -4.28
C LEU A 22 -8.02 -1.91 -5.05
N ILE A 23 -6.71 -2.07 -4.81
CA ILE A 23 -5.91 -3.08 -5.49
C ILE A 23 -6.28 -4.49 -5.01
N SER A 24 -6.55 -4.67 -3.71
CA SER A 24 -7.04 -5.95 -3.19
C SER A 24 -8.33 -6.38 -3.89
N LEU A 25 -9.32 -5.48 -3.96
CA LEU A 25 -10.58 -5.72 -4.64
C LEU A 25 -10.38 -5.99 -6.13
N TYR A 26 -9.47 -5.26 -6.79
CA TYR A 26 -9.17 -5.49 -8.20
C TYR A 26 -8.60 -6.90 -8.43
N VAL A 27 -7.64 -7.31 -7.61
CA VAL A 27 -7.03 -8.65 -7.72
C VAL A 27 -8.09 -9.72 -7.52
N ASP A 28 -8.87 -9.62 -6.45
CA ASP A 28 -9.87 -10.61 -6.07
C ASP A 28 -10.96 -10.77 -7.16
N ASN A 29 -11.34 -9.68 -7.82
CA ASN A 29 -12.42 -9.70 -8.82
C ASN A 29 -11.95 -9.96 -10.25
N PHE A 30 -10.73 -9.57 -10.62
CA PHE A 30 -10.31 -9.55 -12.04
C PHE A 30 -9.04 -10.34 -12.35
N VAL A 31 -8.21 -10.68 -11.35
CA VAL A 31 -6.91 -11.31 -11.59
C VAL A 31 -6.89 -12.75 -11.05
N ASN A 32 -7.10 -12.90 -9.75
CA ASN A 32 -7.00 -14.17 -9.05
C ASN A 32 -7.84 -14.10 -7.77
N ASN A 33 -8.80 -15.01 -7.63
CA ASN A 33 -9.72 -15.07 -6.49
C ASN A 33 -9.18 -15.87 -5.29
N THR A 34 -7.89 -16.21 -5.32
CA THR A 34 -7.20 -16.89 -4.21
C THR A 34 -6.37 -15.89 -3.41
N SER A 35 -6.18 -16.16 -2.11
CA SER A 35 -5.45 -15.26 -1.19
C SER A 35 -3.96 -15.12 -1.48
N HIS A 36 -3.40 -15.91 -2.41
CA HIS A 36 -1.98 -15.90 -2.71
C HIS A 36 -1.64 -14.92 -3.83
N PHE A 37 -1.03 -13.79 -3.46
CA PHE A 37 -0.50 -12.81 -4.41
C PHE A 37 0.89 -13.22 -4.93
N GLN A 38 0.99 -13.51 -6.23
CA GLN A 38 2.21 -13.92 -6.92
C GLN A 38 2.70 -12.85 -7.92
N ILE A 39 3.91 -13.03 -8.46
CA ILE A 39 4.47 -12.07 -9.45
C ILE A 39 3.61 -11.98 -10.73
N ASN A 40 2.91 -13.05 -11.07
CA ASN A 40 2.03 -13.08 -12.23
C ASN A 40 0.79 -12.21 -12.01
N ASP A 41 0.32 -12.09 -10.76
CA ASP A 41 -0.78 -11.21 -10.39
C ASP A 41 -0.28 -9.75 -10.39
N ALA A 42 0.89 -9.51 -9.80
CA ALA A 42 1.52 -8.18 -9.76
C ALA A 42 1.71 -7.56 -11.15
N ARG A 43 2.02 -8.37 -12.16
CA ARG A 43 2.18 -7.93 -13.56
C ARG A 43 0.88 -7.48 -14.23
N GLN A 44 -0.27 -7.85 -13.67
CA GLN A 44 -1.60 -7.53 -14.21
C GLN A 44 -2.24 -6.32 -13.52
N LEU A 45 -1.56 -5.73 -12.52
CA LEU A 45 -2.08 -4.57 -11.80
C LEU A 45 -2.06 -3.31 -12.68
N PRO A 46 -3.14 -2.52 -12.70
CA PRO A 46 -3.18 -1.26 -13.41
C PRO A 46 -2.43 -0.17 -12.62
N ILE A 47 -1.10 -0.15 -12.65
CA ILE A 47 -0.30 0.81 -11.85
C ILE A 47 -0.27 2.19 -12.51
N VAL A 48 -0.85 3.20 -11.84
CA VAL A 48 -0.74 4.61 -12.24
C VAL A 48 0.58 5.20 -11.76
N ILE A 49 1.24 6.00 -12.61
CA ILE A 49 2.45 6.75 -12.23
C ILE A 49 2.01 8.02 -11.46
N PRO A 50 2.39 8.18 -10.18
CA PRO A 50 1.93 9.29 -9.37
C PRO A 50 2.68 10.58 -9.72
N ASN A 51 2.05 11.72 -9.47
CA ASN A 51 2.79 12.99 -9.41
C ASN A 51 3.56 13.10 -8.08
N LEU A 52 4.53 14.02 -8.01
CA LEU A 52 5.40 14.19 -6.83
C LEU A 52 4.62 14.49 -5.55
N LYS A 53 3.49 15.22 -5.62
CA LYS A 53 2.69 15.58 -4.45
C LYS A 53 2.04 14.34 -3.84
N ILE A 54 1.41 13.50 -4.66
CA ILE A 54 0.78 12.25 -4.23
C ILE A 54 1.85 11.27 -3.74
N LEU A 55 2.96 11.15 -4.49
CA LEU A 55 4.07 10.28 -4.15
C LEU A 55 4.62 10.60 -2.74
N ASN A 56 4.92 11.87 -2.45
CA ASN A 56 5.41 12.29 -1.13
C ASN A 56 4.41 11.98 -0.01
N LYS A 57 3.11 12.08 -0.29
CA LYS A 57 2.09 11.81 0.72
C LYS A 57 1.98 10.32 1.04
N ILE A 58 2.00 9.47 0.02
CA ILE A 58 2.02 8.01 0.18
C ILE A 58 3.32 7.58 0.89
N GLU A 59 4.45 8.20 0.57
CA GLU A 59 5.73 7.93 1.24
C GLU A 59 5.64 8.20 2.75
N GLN A 60 5.04 9.34 3.13
CA GLN A 60 4.85 9.70 4.53
C GLN A 60 4.01 8.64 5.25
N LEU A 61 2.85 8.26 4.69
CA LEU A 61 1.97 7.25 5.27
C LEU A 61 2.68 5.90 5.42
N CYS A 62 3.45 5.50 4.40
CA CYS A 62 4.22 4.26 4.41
C CYS A 62 5.26 4.26 5.54
N LYS A 63 6.05 5.35 5.66
CA LYS A 63 7.05 5.49 6.72
C LYS A 63 6.43 5.47 8.11
N GLU A 64 5.34 6.20 8.31
CA GLU A 64 4.61 6.22 9.59
C GLU A 64 4.08 4.82 9.95
N ALA A 65 3.49 4.10 9.00
CA ALA A 65 3.01 2.73 9.22
C ALA A 65 4.16 1.75 9.55
N ILE A 66 5.31 1.88 8.87
CA ILE A 66 6.49 1.04 9.14
C ILE A 66 7.05 1.33 10.54
N CYS A 67 7.19 2.60 10.91
CA CYS A 67 7.65 3.00 12.25
C CYS A 67 6.71 2.44 13.32
N LEU A 68 5.40 2.66 13.15
CA LEU A 68 4.40 2.17 14.09
C LEU A 68 4.43 0.65 14.24
N LYS A 69 4.52 -0.11 13.12
CA LYS A 69 4.67 -1.57 13.19
C LYS A 69 5.92 -1.98 13.96
N LYS A 70 7.06 -1.34 13.72
CA LYS A 70 8.31 -1.62 14.45
C LYS A 70 8.18 -1.36 15.95
N ASP A 71 7.58 -0.23 16.31
CA ASP A 71 7.37 0.15 17.71
C ASP A 71 6.46 -0.86 18.44
N SER A 72 5.39 -1.32 17.78
CA SER A 72 4.51 -2.39 18.27
C SER A 72 5.23 -3.71 18.51
N PHE A 73 6.17 -4.09 17.61
CA PHE A 73 6.99 -5.29 17.81
C PHE A 73 7.96 -5.15 18.98
N SER A 74 8.53 -3.96 19.17
CA SER A 74 9.39 -3.66 20.32
C SER A 74 8.64 -3.45 21.65
N SER A 75 7.30 -3.60 21.66
CA SER A 75 6.44 -3.37 22.82
C SER A 75 6.52 -1.96 23.42
N LEU A 76 6.95 -0.97 22.61
CA LEU A 76 7.00 0.45 23.00
C LEU A 76 5.63 1.11 22.97
N VAL A 77 4.70 0.54 22.19
CA VAL A 77 3.33 1.01 22.04
C VAL A 77 2.41 -0.16 22.30
N ASP A 78 1.30 0.10 23.02
CA ASP A 78 0.26 -0.90 23.22
C ASP A 78 -0.31 -1.37 21.87
N ARG A 79 -0.52 -2.69 21.75
CA ARG A 79 -0.96 -3.32 20.50
C ARG A 79 -2.29 -2.78 20.01
N THR A 80 -3.26 -2.57 20.89
CA THR A 80 -4.59 -2.09 20.50
C THR A 80 -4.52 -0.66 20.00
N THR A 81 -3.75 0.20 20.68
CA THR A 81 -3.53 1.59 20.24
C THR A 81 -2.79 1.66 18.90
N ALA A 82 -1.83 0.76 18.68
CA ALA A 82 -1.13 0.71 17.40
C ALA A 82 -2.03 0.22 16.25
N GLU A 83 -2.89 -0.76 16.49
CA GLU A 83 -3.86 -1.25 15.50
C GLU A 83 -4.84 -0.14 15.09
N GLU A 84 -5.38 0.63 16.04
CA GLU A 84 -6.27 1.76 15.75
C GLU A 84 -5.58 2.82 14.87
N LYS A 85 -4.32 3.16 15.18
CA LYS A 85 -3.54 4.11 14.38
C LYS A 85 -3.21 3.55 13.00
N LEU A 86 -2.88 2.26 12.88
CA LEU A 86 -2.66 1.62 11.59
C LEU A 86 -3.93 1.61 10.73
N LEU A 87 -5.11 1.40 11.33
CA LEU A 87 -6.39 1.49 10.64
C LEU A 87 -6.67 2.91 10.13
N ALA A 88 -6.32 3.94 10.90
CA ALA A 88 -6.44 5.32 10.44
C ALA A 88 -5.51 5.61 9.24
N LEU A 89 -4.24 5.18 9.32
CA LEU A 89 -3.28 5.31 8.22
C LEU A 89 -3.72 4.54 6.97
N GLN A 90 -4.33 3.36 7.15
CA GLN A 90 -4.87 2.56 6.05
C GLN A 90 -6.02 3.30 5.34
N ARG A 91 -6.97 3.87 6.10
CA ARG A 91 -8.06 4.67 5.53
C ARG A 91 -7.55 5.87 4.73
N ASP A 92 -6.53 6.55 5.25
CA ASP A 92 -5.90 7.66 4.54
C ASP A 92 -5.25 7.19 3.24
N LEU A 93 -4.49 6.08 3.28
CA LEU A 93 -3.88 5.49 2.09
C LEU A 93 -4.94 5.14 1.05
N ASP A 94 -6.02 4.46 1.46
CA ASP A 94 -7.11 4.05 0.58
C ASP A 94 -7.79 5.25 -0.07
N TYR A 95 -8.01 6.34 0.68
CA TYR A 95 -8.53 7.60 0.13
C TYR A 95 -7.60 8.18 -0.94
N TYR A 96 -6.30 8.30 -0.68
CA TYR A 96 -5.35 8.85 -1.67
C TYR A 96 -5.24 7.96 -2.91
N VAL A 97 -5.29 6.65 -2.75
CA VAL A 97 -5.28 5.72 -3.88
C VAL A 97 -6.56 5.88 -4.70
N GLN A 98 -7.74 5.78 -4.09
CA GLN A 98 -9.02 5.83 -4.82
C GLN A 98 -9.26 7.21 -5.45
N ALA A 99 -9.28 8.27 -4.64
CA ALA A 99 -9.72 9.59 -5.08
C ALA A 99 -8.64 10.35 -5.87
N GLU A 100 -7.40 10.37 -5.38
CA GLU A 100 -6.35 11.23 -5.93
C GLU A 100 -5.54 10.55 -7.05
N LEU A 101 -5.36 9.23 -6.98
CA LEU A 101 -4.55 8.50 -7.96
C LEU A 101 -5.37 7.86 -9.07
N TYR A 102 -6.47 7.18 -8.74
CA TYR A 102 -7.33 6.49 -9.72
C TYR A 102 -8.58 7.28 -10.12
N GLY A 103 -8.99 8.28 -9.32
CA GLY A 103 -10.14 9.14 -9.60
C GLY A 103 -11.50 8.41 -9.50
N ILE A 104 -11.61 7.44 -8.58
CA ILE A 104 -12.80 6.61 -8.34
C ILE A 104 -13.47 7.02 -7.03
#